data_AF-V4JH81-F1
#
_entry.id   AF-V4JH81-F1
#
_cell.length_a   1.000
_cell.length_b   1.000
_cell.length_c   1.000
_cell.angle_alpha   90.00
_cell.angle_beta   90.00
_cell.angle_gamma   90.00
#
_symmetry.space_group_name_H-M   'P 1'
#
loop_
_entity.id
_entity.type
_entity.pdbx_description
1 polymer ?
#
loop_
_entity_poly.entity_id
_entity_poly.type
_entity_poly.pdbx_seq_one_letter_code
_entity_poly.pdbx_strand_id
1 'polypeptide(L)'
;MCEALDLLLGPDRLARSSPIDEHDFHERRYLDDDGNPIPIELEVVLTDLTEDVLTKFRAHREYWDTNSNVLLDEGASPEDLEEDGVVPALRINFEGLYDIEEDEFSAATYFASPPADDSERRARVSRSAKRQFGFIYLRALRTGSRALSLERGSLLDIILKLKDDDRSAMWEQTLQSMEDLDPAIDAIPQLRSVLDEIDSRVRRFVGLSNDERAFRLYPSSLTRESLR
;
A
#
# COMPACT_ATOMS: atom_id res chain seq x y z
N MET A 1 -4.55 12.90 -7.06
CA MET A 1 -5.30 11.65 -6.82
C MET A 1 -4.39 10.51 -6.36
N CYS A 2 -3.46 9.98 -7.17
CA CYS A 2 -2.62 8.85 -6.74
C CYS A 2 -1.73 9.14 -5.51
N GLU A 3 -1.14 10.33 -5.40
CA GLU A 3 -0.37 10.73 -4.21
C GLU A 3 -1.25 10.79 -2.96
N ALA A 4 -2.51 11.26 -3.07
CA ALA A 4 -3.45 11.27 -1.95
C ALA A 4 -3.82 9.85 -1.49
N LEU A 5 -3.95 8.91 -2.42
CA LEU A 5 -4.13 7.49 -2.08
C LEU A 5 -2.88 6.90 -1.44
N ASP A 6 -1.67 7.32 -1.84
CA ASP A 6 -0.42 6.90 -1.16
C ASP A 6 -0.32 7.43 0.27
N LEU A 7 -0.76 8.66 0.52
CA LEU A 7 -0.84 9.22 1.88
C LEU A 7 -1.72 8.35 2.78
N LEU A 8 -2.91 7.99 2.28
CA LEU A 8 -3.91 7.27 3.04
C LEU A 8 -3.62 5.76 3.15
N LEU A 9 -3.31 5.09 2.03
CA LEU A 9 -3.19 3.63 1.95
C LEU A 9 -1.75 3.12 2.00
N GLY A 10 -0.75 3.97 1.82
CA GLY A 10 0.66 3.58 1.86
C GLY A 10 1.04 2.97 3.21
N PRO A 11 1.41 1.68 3.29
CA PRO A 11 1.68 1.00 4.57
C PRO A 11 2.88 1.59 5.29
N ASP A 12 3.85 2.09 4.53
CA ASP A 12 5.12 2.61 5.05
C ASP A 12 5.10 4.13 5.24
N ARG A 13 4.04 4.82 4.82
CA ARG A 13 3.97 6.29 4.84
C ARG A 13 4.06 6.84 6.26
N LEU A 14 3.21 6.34 7.15
CA LEU A 14 3.16 6.77 8.57
C LEU A 14 4.37 6.32 9.39
N ALA A 15 5.22 5.44 8.87
CA ALA A 15 6.42 4.97 9.56
C ALA A 15 7.67 5.82 9.24
N ARG A 16 7.54 6.81 8.36
CA ARG A 16 8.62 7.78 8.08
C ARG A 16 8.77 8.74 9.26
N SER A 17 9.96 9.33 9.40
CA SER A 17 10.22 10.37 10.40
C SER A 17 9.29 11.57 10.23
N SER A 18 8.95 11.89 8.98
CA SER A 18 7.95 12.88 8.60
C SER A 18 6.98 12.19 7.63
N PRO A 19 5.73 11.92 8.06
CA PRO A 19 4.77 11.15 7.27
C PRO A 19 4.16 11.97 6.12
N ILE A 20 4.12 13.29 6.29
CA ILE A 20 3.74 14.27 5.27
C ILE A 20 4.72 15.44 5.27
N ASP A 21 4.81 16.14 4.15
CA ASP A 21 5.62 17.37 3.99
C ASP A 21 4.80 18.51 3.35
N GLU A 22 5.41 19.68 3.19
CA GLU A 22 4.76 20.88 2.63
C GLU A 22 4.21 20.63 1.22
N HIS A 23 4.81 19.71 0.45
CA HIS A 23 4.38 19.41 -0.92
C HIS A 23 3.14 18.53 -0.98
N ASP A 24 2.76 17.90 0.13
CA ASP A 24 1.52 17.13 0.23
C ASP A 24 0.29 18.06 0.36
N PHE A 25 0.46 19.32 0.76
CA PHE A 25 -0.61 20.32 0.87
C PHE A 25 -0.92 20.99 -0.48
N HIS A 26 -2.19 21.35 -0.68
CA HIS A 26 -2.62 22.07 -1.89
C HIS A 26 -1.82 23.36 -2.05
N GLU A 27 -1.14 23.51 -3.20
CA GLU A 27 -0.27 24.67 -3.48
C GLU A 27 0.82 24.95 -2.42
N ARG A 28 1.17 23.93 -1.62
CA ARG A 28 2.08 24.03 -0.47
C ARG A 28 1.58 24.94 0.66
N ARG A 29 0.26 25.13 0.72
CA ARG A 29 -0.38 25.98 1.70
C ARG A 29 -0.86 25.14 2.88
N TYR A 30 -0.02 25.05 3.91
CA TYR A 30 -0.29 24.34 5.16
C TYR A 30 -0.70 25.28 6.31
N LEU A 31 -0.66 26.59 6.08
CA LEU A 31 -1.18 27.64 6.96
C LEU A 31 -2.18 28.52 6.20
N ASP A 32 -3.23 28.98 6.88
CA ASP A 32 -4.15 29.98 6.34
C ASP A 32 -3.60 31.41 6.45
N ASP A 33 -4.39 32.41 6.04
CA ASP A 33 -3.97 33.81 6.01
C ASP A 33 -3.80 34.39 7.44
N ASP A 34 -4.40 33.76 8.45
CA ASP A 34 -4.32 34.11 9.86
C ASP A 34 -3.22 33.32 10.60
N GLY A 35 -2.52 32.41 9.91
CA GLY A 35 -1.45 31.58 10.45
C GLY A 35 -1.93 30.32 11.17
N ASN A 36 -3.18 29.90 10.99
CA ASN A 36 -3.68 28.63 11.54
C ASN A 36 -3.34 27.45 10.62
N PRO A 37 -3.03 26.26 11.16
CA PRO A 37 -2.80 25.06 10.36
C PRO A 37 -4.02 24.65 9.54
N ILE A 38 -3.79 24.32 8.27
CA ILE A 38 -4.81 23.76 7.37
C ILE A 38 -4.67 22.23 7.42
N PRO A 39 -5.71 21.47 7.82
CA PRO A 39 -5.62 20.01 7.82
C PRO A 39 -5.71 19.43 6.40
N ILE A 40 -5.01 18.32 6.18
CA ILE A 40 -5.26 17.40 5.06
C ILE A 40 -6.30 16.39 5.55
N GLU A 41 -7.48 16.38 4.94
CA GLU A 41 -8.52 15.39 5.20
C GLU A 41 -8.77 14.60 3.91
N LEU A 42 -8.58 13.28 3.99
CA LEU A 42 -8.84 12.37 2.89
C LEU A 42 -9.73 11.23 3.38
N GLU A 43 -10.69 10.86 2.55
CA GLU A 43 -11.56 9.71 2.77
C GLU A 43 -11.47 8.79 1.55
N VAL A 44 -11.40 7.48 1.81
CA VAL A 44 -11.57 6.46 0.76
C VAL A 44 -12.52 5.39 1.22
N VAL A 45 -13.36 4.93 0.30
CA VAL A 45 -14.21 3.75 0.48
C VAL A 45 -13.59 2.61 -0.31
N LEU A 46 -13.16 1.56 0.40
CA LEU A 46 -12.61 0.35 -0.20
C LEU A 46 -13.73 -0.68 -0.37
N THR A 47 -13.98 -1.09 -1.61
CA THR A 47 -14.90 -2.17 -1.98
C THR A 47 -14.12 -3.34 -2.59
N ASP A 48 -14.81 -4.44 -2.93
CA ASP A 48 -14.19 -5.65 -3.53
C ASP A 48 -13.03 -6.22 -2.69
N LEU A 49 -13.25 -6.27 -1.37
CA LEU A 49 -12.29 -6.76 -0.40
C LEU A 49 -12.36 -8.29 -0.28
N THR A 50 -11.23 -8.92 0.01
CA THR A 50 -11.18 -10.37 0.23
C THR A 50 -11.94 -10.76 1.51
N GLU A 51 -12.45 -11.99 1.56
CA GLU A 51 -13.18 -12.52 2.73
C GLU A 51 -12.36 -12.45 4.02
N ASP A 52 -11.04 -12.66 3.94
CA ASP A 52 -10.13 -12.56 5.07
C ASP A 52 -10.11 -11.15 5.67
N VAL A 53 -10.06 -10.12 4.82
CA VAL A 53 -10.08 -8.71 5.21
C VAL A 53 -11.44 -8.36 5.81
N LEU A 54 -12.53 -8.77 5.18
CA LEU A 54 -13.90 -8.53 5.68
C LEU A 54 -14.15 -9.23 7.02
N THR A 55 -13.60 -10.42 7.23
CA THR A 55 -13.71 -11.17 8.49
C THR A 55 -12.91 -10.49 9.59
N LYS A 56 -11.67 -10.09 9.29
CA LYS A 56 -10.78 -9.46 10.26
C LYS A 56 -11.26 -8.08 10.70
N PHE A 57 -11.76 -7.27 9.77
CA PHE A 57 -12.24 -5.91 10.03
C PHE A 57 -13.78 -5.83 10.11
N ARG A 58 -14.44 -6.92 10.50
CA ARG A 58 -15.91 -6.99 10.63
C ARG A 58 -16.54 -5.86 11.44
N ALA A 59 -15.81 -5.33 12.44
CA ALA A 59 -16.29 -4.26 13.32
C ALA A 59 -16.29 -2.87 12.65
N HIS A 60 -15.61 -2.74 11.50
CA HIS A 60 -15.49 -1.51 10.72
C HIS A 60 -16.18 -1.66 9.35
N ARG A 61 -16.92 -2.75 9.15
CA ARG A 61 -17.57 -3.07 7.88
C ARG A 61 -18.82 -2.23 7.71
N GLU A 62 -18.87 -1.51 6.60
CA GLU A 62 -20.02 -0.76 6.13
C GLU A 62 -20.53 -1.36 4.81
N TYR A 63 -21.58 -0.80 4.24
CA TYR A 63 -22.12 -1.24 2.95
C TYR A 63 -22.23 -0.06 1.99
N TRP A 64 -21.73 -0.27 0.78
CA TRP A 64 -21.70 0.71 -0.29
C TRP A 64 -22.69 0.30 -1.38
N ASP A 65 -23.60 1.20 -1.73
CA ASP A 65 -24.44 1.04 -2.90
C ASP A 65 -23.71 1.57 -4.13
N THR A 66 -23.34 0.66 -5.04
CA THR A 66 -22.64 0.98 -6.30
C THR A 66 -23.52 1.71 -7.32
N ASN A 67 -24.84 1.66 -7.19
CA ASN A 67 -25.77 2.34 -8.08
C ASN A 67 -25.88 3.83 -7.73
N SER A 68 -26.06 4.15 -6.45
CA SER A 68 -26.18 5.53 -5.96
C SER A 68 -24.84 6.17 -5.60
N ASN A 69 -23.76 5.39 -5.44
CA ASN A 69 -22.47 5.82 -4.92
C ASN A 69 -22.57 6.46 -3.53
N VAL A 70 -23.30 5.79 -2.63
CA VAL A 70 -23.55 6.26 -1.26
C VAL A 70 -23.35 5.09 -0.29
N LEU A 71 -22.85 5.41 0.91
CA LEU A 71 -22.83 4.45 2.02
C LEU A 71 -24.22 4.34 2.64
N LEU A 72 -24.66 3.10 2.86
CA LEU A 72 -25.90 2.84 3.57
C LEU A 72 -25.74 3.23 5.06
N ASP A 73 -26.77 3.86 5.59
CA ASP A 73 -26.86 4.24 7.01
C ASP A 73 -26.89 3.00 7.92
N GLU A 74 -26.46 3.14 9.17
CA GLU A 74 -26.61 2.15 10.23
C GLU A 74 -28.09 1.75 10.45
N GLY A 75 -29.03 2.61 10.03
CA GLY A 75 -30.48 2.34 10.03
C GLY A 75 -31.02 1.54 8.85
N ALA A 76 -30.18 1.12 7.89
CA ALA A 76 -30.62 0.34 6.73
C ALA A 76 -31.25 -1.00 7.14
N SER A 77 -32.35 -1.34 6.50
CA SER A 77 -33.05 -2.61 6.73
C SER A 77 -32.24 -3.78 6.16
N PRO A 78 -32.39 -5.01 6.68
CA PRO A 78 -31.74 -6.18 6.09
C PRO A 78 -32.05 -6.36 4.60
N GLU A 79 -33.25 -5.96 4.16
CA GLU A 79 -33.67 -5.99 2.75
C GLU A 79 -32.85 -5.04 1.87
N ASP A 80 -32.45 -3.88 2.41
CA ASP A 80 -31.62 -2.90 1.71
C ASP A 80 -30.18 -3.43 1.48
N LEU A 81 -29.71 -4.33 2.34
CA LEU A 81 -28.39 -4.96 2.20
C LEU A 81 -28.35 -6.09 1.16
N GLU A 82 -29.51 -6.62 0.80
CA GLU A 82 -29.67 -7.69 -0.18
C GLU A 82 -29.94 -7.17 -1.59
N GLU A 83 -30.01 -5.84 -1.77
CA GLU A 83 -30.19 -5.23 -3.09
C GLU A 83 -29.00 -5.48 -4.03
N ASP A 84 -29.32 -5.69 -5.31
CA ASP A 84 -28.33 -5.84 -6.37
C ASP A 84 -27.46 -4.57 -6.49
N GLY A 85 -26.17 -4.72 -6.19
CA GLY A 85 -25.19 -3.62 -6.23
C GLY A 85 -24.78 -3.09 -4.87
N VAL A 86 -25.33 -3.62 -3.77
CA VAL A 86 -24.84 -3.34 -2.42
C VAL A 86 -23.70 -4.29 -2.08
N VAL A 87 -22.54 -3.72 -1.77
CA VAL A 87 -21.31 -4.48 -1.49
C VAL A 87 -20.71 -4.07 -0.15
N PRO A 88 -20.07 -5.02 0.58
CA PRO A 88 -19.37 -4.69 1.79
C PRO A 88 -18.18 -3.77 1.49
N ALA A 89 -17.97 -2.79 2.37
CA ALA A 89 -16.95 -1.77 2.22
C ALA A 89 -16.24 -1.46 3.54
N LEU A 90 -15.04 -0.87 3.43
CA LEU A 90 -14.33 -0.25 4.55
C LEU A 90 -14.08 1.21 4.21
N ARG A 91 -14.55 2.13 5.05
CA ARG A 91 -14.22 3.55 4.92
C ARG A 91 -13.04 3.91 5.81
N ILE A 92 -12.03 4.51 5.19
CA ILE A 92 -10.77 4.86 5.82
C ILE A 92 -10.54 6.36 5.67
N ASN A 93 -10.20 7.00 6.78
CA ASN A 93 -9.92 8.42 6.85
C ASN A 93 -8.44 8.65 7.13
N PHE A 94 -7.87 9.66 6.50
CA PHE A 94 -6.52 10.14 6.76
C PHE A 94 -6.59 11.60 7.15
N GLU A 95 -5.82 11.94 8.18
CA GLU A 95 -5.68 13.29 8.70
C GLU A 95 -4.20 13.63 8.78
N GLY A 96 -3.83 14.76 8.22
CA GLY A 96 -2.48 15.32 8.29
C GLY A 96 -2.52 16.77 8.76
N LEU A 97 -1.61 17.17 9.63
CA LEU A 97 -1.58 18.52 10.19
C LEU A 97 -0.13 18.98 10.42
N TYR A 98 0.11 20.26 10.19
CA TYR A 98 1.31 20.95 10.65
C TYR A 98 1.13 21.42 12.10
N ASP A 99 2.05 21.04 12.97
CA ASP A 99 2.11 21.48 14.36
C ASP A 99 3.04 22.70 14.47
N ILE A 100 2.49 23.87 14.80
CA ILE A 100 3.24 25.12 14.91
C ILE A 100 4.15 25.12 16.14
N GLU A 101 3.76 24.46 17.23
CA GLU A 101 4.51 24.49 18.49
C GLU A 101 5.76 23.63 18.39
N GLU A 102 5.63 22.44 17.80
CA GLU A 102 6.73 21.48 17.63
C GLU A 102 7.50 21.68 16.30
N ASP A 103 6.99 22.51 15.38
CA ASP A 103 7.52 22.70 14.02
C ASP A 103 7.66 21.38 13.24
N GLU A 104 6.66 20.50 13.41
CA GLU A 104 6.65 19.15 12.85
C GLU A 104 5.35 18.85 12.08
N PHE A 105 5.45 17.94 11.12
CA PHE A 105 4.28 17.41 10.42
C PHE A 105 3.83 16.10 11.05
N SER A 106 2.54 16.01 11.38
CA SER A 106 1.93 14.80 11.91
C SER A 106 0.85 14.27 10.96
N ALA A 107 0.67 12.95 10.98
CA ALA A 107 -0.43 12.34 10.25
C ALA A 107 -0.88 11.03 10.88
N ALA A 108 -2.14 10.68 10.66
CA ALA A 108 -2.72 9.43 11.11
C ALA A 108 -3.80 8.92 10.15
N THR A 109 -4.13 7.64 10.29
CA THR A 109 -5.17 7.00 9.49
C THR A 109 -6.07 6.18 10.40
N TYR A 110 -7.39 6.26 10.16
CA TYR A 110 -8.42 5.70 11.02
C TYR A 110 -9.50 5.00 10.20
N PHE A 111 -10.15 3.99 10.79
CA PHE A 111 -11.44 3.50 10.30
C PHE A 111 -12.51 4.55 10.63
N ALA A 112 -13.41 4.83 9.68
CA ALA A 112 -14.49 5.79 9.89
C ALA A 112 -15.63 5.23 10.74
N SER A 113 -15.88 3.92 10.64
CA SER A 113 -16.85 3.19 11.44
C SER A 113 -16.17 2.27 12.46
N PRO A 114 -16.68 2.11 13.69
CA PRO A 114 -17.73 2.95 14.26
C PRO A 114 -17.21 4.39 14.44
N PRO A 115 -18.11 5.40 14.44
CA PRO A 115 -17.72 6.78 14.70
C PRO A 115 -17.02 6.89 16.05
N ALA A 116 -16.18 7.92 16.21
CA ALA A 116 -15.51 8.18 17.48
C ALA A 116 -16.53 8.27 18.61
N ASP A 117 -16.27 7.58 19.72
CA ASP A 117 -17.06 7.73 20.94
C ASP A 117 -16.79 9.10 21.62
N ASP A 118 -17.56 9.45 22.66
CA ASP A 118 -17.35 10.66 23.48
C ASP A 118 -15.94 10.76 24.10
N SER A 119 -15.14 9.67 24.02
CA SER A 119 -13.74 9.64 24.43
C SER A 119 -12.75 9.97 23.30
N GLU A 120 -13.26 10.37 22.12
CA GLU A 120 -12.54 10.69 20.88
C GLU A 120 -11.63 9.57 20.36
N ARG A 121 -11.84 8.32 20.81
CA ARG A 121 -10.95 7.21 20.45
C ARG A 121 -11.34 6.62 19.10
N ARG A 122 -10.69 7.14 18.05
CA ARG A 122 -10.78 6.59 16.70
C ARG A 122 -9.91 5.35 16.54
N ALA A 123 -10.44 4.32 15.88
CA ALA A 123 -9.70 3.09 15.60
C ALA A 123 -8.62 3.34 14.54
N ARG A 124 -7.35 3.33 14.94
CA ARG A 124 -6.21 3.54 14.02
C ARG A 124 -6.03 2.37 13.06
N VAL A 125 -5.73 2.68 11.81
CA VAL A 125 -5.34 1.70 10.79
C VAL A 125 -3.84 1.44 10.89
N SER A 126 -3.48 0.24 11.34
CA SER A 126 -2.09 -0.16 11.45
C SER A 126 -1.41 -0.38 10.09
N ARG A 127 -0.07 -0.33 10.07
CA ARG A 127 0.74 -0.72 8.91
C ARG A 127 0.40 -2.13 8.39
N SER A 128 0.18 -3.09 9.29
CA SER A 128 -0.24 -4.45 8.92
C SER A 128 -1.61 -4.47 8.24
N ALA A 129 -2.57 -3.68 8.72
CA ALA A 129 -3.87 -3.54 8.07
C ALA A 129 -3.74 -2.94 6.66
N LYS A 130 -2.97 -1.86 6.50
CA LYS A 130 -2.72 -1.24 5.19
C LYS A 130 -2.11 -2.21 4.16
N ARG A 131 -1.22 -3.10 4.59
CA ARG A 131 -0.64 -4.16 3.73
C ARG A 131 -1.70 -5.13 3.20
N GLN A 132 -2.70 -5.46 4.02
CA GLN A 132 -3.78 -6.37 3.63
C GLN A 132 -4.75 -5.76 2.63
N PHE A 133 -4.85 -4.43 2.59
CA PHE A 133 -5.62 -3.73 1.54
C PHE A 133 -4.95 -3.83 0.16
N GLY A 134 -3.68 -4.24 0.09
CA GLY A 134 -3.00 -4.53 -1.17
C GLY A 134 -2.71 -3.30 -2.04
N PHE A 135 -2.71 -2.09 -1.47
CA PHE A 135 -2.39 -0.88 -2.21
C PHE A 135 -0.90 -0.82 -2.55
N ILE A 136 -0.60 -0.65 -3.85
CA ILE A 136 0.76 -0.46 -4.35
C ILE A 136 0.77 0.75 -5.27
N TYR A 137 1.52 1.78 -4.87
CA TYR A 137 1.79 2.93 -5.72
C TYR A 137 3.26 2.96 -6.13
N LEU A 138 3.50 2.71 -7.41
CA LEU A 138 4.84 2.75 -8.00
C LEU A 138 5.06 4.14 -8.58
N ARG A 139 5.81 4.98 -7.87
CA ARG A 139 6.26 6.25 -8.44
C ARG A 139 7.19 5.93 -9.61
N ALA A 140 6.88 6.45 -10.79
CA ALA A 140 7.70 6.23 -11.98
C ALA A 140 9.10 6.83 -11.75
N LEU A 141 10.05 6.01 -11.31
CA LEU A 141 11.46 6.31 -11.47
C LEU A 141 11.72 6.31 -12.99
N ARG A 142 12.35 7.38 -13.47
CA ARG A 142 12.56 7.74 -14.89
C ARG A 142 13.35 6.71 -15.73
N THR A 143 13.56 5.50 -15.25
CA THR A 143 14.29 4.41 -15.93
C THR A 143 13.58 3.09 -15.69
N GLY A 144 12.85 2.60 -16.70
CA GLY A 144 12.02 1.39 -16.63
C GLY A 144 12.76 0.08 -16.29
N SER A 145 14.10 0.06 -16.36
CA SER A 145 14.92 -1.09 -15.98
C SER A 145 15.05 -1.28 -14.47
N ARG A 146 14.90 -0.21 -13.67
CA ARG A 146 15.07 -0.24 -12.22
C ARG A 146 13.83 -0.72 -11.46
N ALA A 147 12.67 -0.68 -12.12
CA ALA A 147 11.41 -1.12 -11.52
C ALA A 147 11.39 -2.64 -11.28
N LEU A 148 12.04 -3.45 -12.12
CA LEU A 148 11.99 -4.93 -12.06
C LEU A 148 13.30 -5.57 -11.53
N SER A 149 14.15 -4.80 -10.84
CA SER A 149 15.35 -5.31 -10.16
C SER A 149 15.02 -5.80 -8.74
N LEU A 150 15.97 -6.46 -8.05
CA LEU A 150 15.91 -6.73 -6.59
C LEU A 150 16.54 -5.58 -5.77
N GLU A 151 16.70 -4.40 -6.36
CA GLU A 151 17.23 -3.25 -5.64
C GLU A 151 16.23 -2.75 -4.59
N ARG A 152 16.72 -2.13 -3.52
CA ARG A 152 15.88 -1.51 -2.49
C ARG A 152 14.95 -0.47 -3.13
N GLY A 153 13.65 -0.59 -2.91
CA GLY A 153 12.62 0.28 -3.48
C GLY A 153 12.19 -0.07 -4.91
N SER A 154 12.69 -1.17 -5.47
CA SER A 154 12.15 -1.76 -6.71
C SER A 154 10.75 -2.34 -6.48
N LEU A 155 10.01 -2.59 -7.58
CA LEU A 155 8.69 -3.23 -7.54
C LEU A 155 8.78 -4.61 -6.88
N LEU A 156 9.82 -5.39 -7.21
CA LEU A 156 9.99 -6.73 -6.65
C LEU A 156 10.32 -6.70 -5.16
N ASP A 157 11.16 -5.76 -4.69
CA ASP A 157 11.39 -5.51 -3.26
C ASP A 157 10.09 -5.12 -2.53
N ILE A 158 9.27 -4.24 -3.14
CA ILE A 158 7.96 -3.84 -2.58
C ILE A 158 7.00 -5.04 -2.53
N ILE A 159 6.89 -5.84 -3.59
CA ILE A 159 6.03 -7.04 -3.63
C ILE A 159 6.47 -8.07 -2.58
N LEU A 160 7.76 -8.35 -2.45
CA LEU A 160 8.28 -9.29 -1.45
C LEU A 160 7.98 -8.80 -0.02
N LYS A 161 8.12 -7.50 0.25
CA LYS A 161 7.77 -6.88 1.54
C LYS A 161 6.28 -6.98 1.89
N LEU A 162 5.40 -7.08 0.88
CA LEU A 162 3.96 -7.23 1.05
C LEU A 162 3.53 -8.68 1.25
N LYS A 163 4.36 -9.65 0.80
CA LYS A 163 4.04 -11.08 0.79
C LYS A 163 4.43 -11.84 2.06
N ASP A 164 5.49 -11.45 2.77
CA ASP A 164 6.03 -12.24 3.89
C ASP A 164 6.18 -11.47 5.22
N ASP A 165 5.67 -12.09 6.29
CA ASP A 165 5.88 -11.70 7.69
C ASP A 165 7.15 -12.36 8.29
N ASP A 166 7.71 -13.40 7.65
CA ASP A 166 8.85 -14.19 8.16
C ASP A 166 10.20 -13.75 7.55
N ARG A 167 10.55 -12.50 7.84
CA ARG A 167 11.50 -11.67 7.10
C ARG A 167 12.97 -12.10 7.15
N SER A 168 13.43 -12.70 8.25
CA SER A 168 14.87 -12.85 8.49
C SER A 168 15.39 -14.23 8.13
N ALA A 169 14.64 -15.28 8.49
CA ALA A 169 15.09 -16.67 8.31
C ALA A 169 15.08 -17.11 6.85
N MET A 170 14.05 -16.73 6.08
CA MET A 170 13.95 -17.11 4.67
C MET A 170 14.97 -16.38 3.80
N TRP A 171 15.25 -15.11 4.11
CA TRP A 171 16.21 -14.31 3.35
C TRP A 171 17.66 -14.73 3.63
N GLU A 172 18.02 -15.05 4.87
CA GLU A 172 19.32 -15.64 5.20
C GLU A 172 19.52 -16.99 4.51
N GLN A 173 18.49 -17.87 4.51
CA GLN A 173 18.56 -19.14 3.77
C GLN A 173 18.66 -18.95 2.26
N THR A 174 17.96 -17.96 1.70
CA THR A 174 18.00 -17.66 0.27
C THR A 174 19.35 -17.11 -0.14
N LEU A 175 19.95 -16.23 0.66
CA LEU A 175 21.29 -15.68 0.41
C LEU A 175 22.37 -16.76 0.53
N GLN A 176 22.31 -17.58 1.59
CA GLN A 176 23.20 -18.73 1.79
C GLN A 176 23.09 -19.69 0.60
N SER A 177 21.87 -20.00 0.18
CA SER A 177 21.63 -20.82 -1.00
C SER A 177 22.22 -20.16 -2.25
N MET A 178 21.97 -18.86 -2.49
CA MET A 178 22.48 -18.13 -3.66
C MET A 178 24.01 -18.00 -3.70
N GLU A 179 24.69 -17.91 -2.56
CA GLU A 179 26.16 -17.91 -2.48
C GLU A 179 26.75 -19.30 -2.81
N ASP A 180 26.02 -20.37 -2.50
CA ASP A 180 26.45 -21.76 -2.69
C ASP A 180 25.91 -22.41 -4.00
N LEU A 181 25.21 -21.66 -4.86
CA LEU A 181 24.63 -22.20 -6.09
C LEU A 181 25.70 -22.41 -7.19
N ASP A 182 26.04 -23.69 -7.40
CA ASP A 182 26.70 -24.21 -8.60
C ASP A 182 25.76 -25.21 -9.32
N PRO A 183 25.32 -24.95 -10.57
CA PRO A 183 25.60 -23.79 -11.41
C PRO A 183 24.72 -22.57 -11.08
N ALA A 184 25.09 -21.42 -11.65
CA ALA A 184 24.39 -20.15 -11.51
C ALA A 184 22.87 -20.24 -11.77
N ILE A 185 22.11 -19.36 -11.11
CA ILE A 185 20.64 -19.35 -11.03
C ILE A 185 19.94 -19.39 -12.40
N ASP A 186 20.57 -18.80 -13.41
CA ASP A 186 20.07 -18.80 -14.79
C ASP A 186 20.14 -20.17 -15.47
N ALA A 187 20.90 -21.12 -14.91
CA ALA A 187 21.00 -22.51 -15.37
C ALA A 187 19.97 -23.46 -14.72
N ILE A 188 19.22 -23.02 -13.71
CA ILE A 188 18.28 -23.87 -12.96
C ILE A 188 16.88 -23.84 -13.63
N PRO A 189 16.43 -24.94 -14.25
CA PRO A 189 15.20 -24.95 -15.06
C PRO A 189 13.93 -24.60 -14.29
N GLN A 190 13.88 -24.95 -13.00
CA GLN A 190 12.72 -24.75 -12.13
C GLN A 190 12.52 -23.29 -11.72
N LEU A 191 13.60 -22.52 -11.54
CA LEU A 191 13.50 -21.10 -11.25
C LEU A 191 13.16 -20.31 -12.53
N ARG A 192 13.62 -20.79 -13.68
CA ARG A 192 13.23 -20.29 -14.99
C ARG A 192 11.72 -20.34 -15.20
N SER A 193 11.05 -21.42 -14.83
CA SER A 193 9.59 -21.53 -14.97
C SER A 193 8.82 -20.56 -14.08
N VAL A 194 9.30 -20.30 -12.86
CA VAL A 194 8.68 -19.30 -11.96
C VAL A 194 8.87 -17.89 -12.52
N LEU A 195 10.07 -17.56 -13.00
CA LEU A 195 10.36 -16.28 -13.64
C LEU A 195 9.56 -16.07 -14.93
N ASP A 196 9.39 -17.12 -15.75
CA ASP A 196 8.57 -17.08 -16.97
C ASP A 196 7.06 -16.92 -16.64
N GLU A 197 6.58 -17.51 -15.53
CA GLU A 197 5.20 -17.32 -15.04
C GLU A 197 4.95 -15.88 -14.56
N ILE A 198 5.91 -15.32 -13.82
CA ILE A 198 5.87 -13.92 -13.37
C ILE A 198 5.94 -12.97 -14.58
N ASP A 199 6.83 -13.21 -15.55
CA ASP A 199 6.95 -12.42 -16.79
C ASP A 199 5.64 -12.46 -17.59
N SER A 200 5.04 -13.63 -17.73
CA SER A 200 3.74 -13.80 -18.39
C SER A 200 2.63 -13.03 -17.69
N ARG A 201 2.61 -13.01 -16.35
CA ARG A 201 1.60 -12.25 -15.61
C ARG A 201 1.82 -10.74 -15.72
N VAL A 202 3.06 -10.26 -15.61
CA VAL A 202 3.39 -8.83 -15.65
C VAL A 202 3.14 -8.21 -17.02
N ARG A 203 3.41 -8.94 -18.12
CA ARG A 203 3.08 -8.50 -19.48
C ARG A 203 1.60 -8.24 -19.73
N ARG A 204 0.70 -8.82 -18.91
CA ARG A 204 -0.75 -8.53 -19.00
C ARG A 204 -1.11 -7.16 -18.46
N PHE A 205 -0.27 -6.59 -17.59
CA PHE A 205 -0.51 -5.31 -16.92
C PHE A 205 0.42 -4.20 -17.40
N VAL A 206 1.53 -4.53 -18.05
CA VAL A 206 2.52 -3.58 -18.57
C VAL A 206 2.74 -3.85 -20.05
N GLY A 207 2.49 -2.85 -20.90
CA GLY A 207 2.65 -2.91 -22.36
C GLY A 207 4.11 -2.98 -22.80
N LEU A 208 4.80 -4.06 -22.46
CA LEU A 208 6.19 -4.34 -22.83
C LEU A 208 6.25 -5.04 -24.19
N SER A 209 7.25 -4.68 -25.01
CA SER A 209 7.51 -5.31 -26.31
C SER A 209 7.90 -6.78 -26.17
N ASN A 210 7.51 -7.61 -27.15
CA ASN A 210 7.66 -9.07 -27.13
C ASN A 210 9.11 -9.60 -27.26
N ASP A 211 10.08 -8.75 -27.58
CA ASP A 211 11.42 -9.22 -28.01
C ASP A 211 12.48 -9.31 -26.91
N GLU A 212 12.23 -8.84 -25.69
CA GLU A 212 13.21 -8.96 -24.58
C GLU A 212 12.57 -9.49 -23.30
N ARG A 213 13.27 -10.42 -22.61
CA ARG A 213 12.95 -10.82 -21.23
C ARG A 213 13.07 -9.61 -20.32
N ALA A 214 11.98 -9.22 -19.66
CA ALA A 214 11.96 -8.06 -18.77
C ALA A 214 12.72 -8.31 -17.46
N PHE A 215 12.86 -9.57 -17.05
CA PHE A 215 13.52 -9.99 -15.82
C PHE A 215 14.94 -10.48 -16.12
N ARG A 216 15.95 -9.74 -15.63
CA ARG A 216 17.33 -10.22 -15.51
C ARG A 216 17.82 -9.97 -14.10
N LEU A 217 18.11 -11.05 -13.38
CA LEU A 217 18.69 -11.01 -12.04
C LEU A 217 20.21 -10.90 -12.18
N TYR A 218 20.79 -9.76 -11.80
CA TYR A 218 22.24 -9.58 -11.73
C TYR A 218 22.69 -9.71 -10.27
N PRO A 219 23.49 -10.75 -9.93
CA PRO A 219 24.02 -10.95 -8.57
C PRO A 219 24.81 -9.74 -8.03
N SER A 220 25.40 -8.93 -8.92
CA SER A 220 26.23 -7.77 -8.58
C SER A 220 25.46 -6.54 -8.07
N SER A 221 24.13 -6.60 -7.96
CA SER A 221 23.28 -5.46 -7.58
C SER A 221 22.95 -5.41 -6.08
N LEU A 222 23.36 -6.44 -5.34
CA LEU A 222 23.06 -6.60 -3.92
C LEU A 222 24.14 -5.92 -3.07
N THR A 223 23.87 -4.71 -2.58
CA THR A 223 24.79 -4.00 -1.66
C THR A 223 24.44 -4.26 -0.20
N ARG A 224 25.44 -4.21 0.69
CA ARG A 224 25.31 -4.37 2.14
C ARG A 224 24.39 -3.33 2.80
N GLU A 225 24.21 -2.17 2.17
CA GLU A 225 23.23 -1.16 2.58
C GLU A 225 21.79 -1.65 2.42
N SER A 226 21.52 -2.61 1.53
CA SER A 226 20.22 -3.26 1.32
C SER A 226 19.79 -4.18 2.47
N LEU A 227 20.64 -4.37 3.48
CA LEU A 227 20.42 -5.24 4.65
C LEU A 227 20.09 -4.50 5.96
N ARG A 228 20.07 -3.16 5.98
CA ARG A 228 19.65 -2.35 7.15
C ARG A 228 18.24 -1.78 7.05
#